data_AF-A0A7C6F4T3-F1
#
_entry.id   AF-A0A7C6F4T3-F1
#
_cell.length_a   1.000
_cell.length_b   1.000
_cell.length_c   1.000
_cell.angle_alpha   90.00
_cell.angle_beta   90.00
_cell.angle_gamma   90.00
#
_symmetry.space_group_name_H-M   'P 1'
#
loop_
_entity.id
_entity.type
_entity.pdbx_description
1 polymer ?
#
loop_
_entity_poly.entity_id
_entity_poly.type
_entity_poly.pdbx_seq_one_letter_code
_entity_poly.pdbx_strand_id
1 'polypeptide(L)'
;MFYVCSDMSTVLASPCWPRPPAALPHARLDEPANGARVVVAGLVLVRQRPGTAKGVIFITLEDETGIANVIVWRALYERYRRAVIGGRLLRVTGRLQRESGVAHVIAEKIEDLSPLLDELLTPPEDPRLPSPQESR
;
A
#
# COMPACT_ATOMS: atom_id res chain seq x y z
N MET A 1 -31.10 -50.13 5.54
CA MET A 1 -30.91 -49.79 6.96
C MET A 1 -29.69 -48.88 7.05
N PHE A 2 -29.84 -47.80 7.78
CA PHE A 2 -28.91 -46.67 7.92
C PHE A 2 -27.47 -47.09 8.23
N TYR A 3 -26.50 -46.38 7.65
CA TYR A 3 -25.30 -45.94 8.36
C TYR A 3 -24.99 -44.50 7.94
N VAL A 4 -24.99 -43.61 8.92
CA VAL A 4 -24.57 -42.20 8.83
C VAL A 4 -23.32 -42.05 9.70
N CYS A 5 -22.30 -41.34 9.20
CA CYS A 5 -21.11 -40.71 9.83
C CYS A 5 -19.89 -40.91 8.93
N SER A 6 -19.02 -39.95 8.59
CA SER A 6 -18.92 -38.52 8.91
C SER A 6 -17.98 -37.87 7.86
N ASP A 7 -18.35 -36.67 7.44
CA ASP A 7 -17.50 -35.52 7.11
C ASP A 7 -16.14 -35.69 6.40
N MET A 8 -16.05 -35.13 5.18
CA MET A 8 -14.81 -34.58 4.60
C MET A 8 -15.16 -33.43 3.62
N SER A 9 -16.01 -32.49 4.05
CA SER A 9 -16.26 -31.28 3.25
C SER A 9 -15.18 -30.22 3.51
N THR A 10 -13.91 -30.57 3.26
CA THR A 10 -12.76 -29.66 3.36
C THR A 10 -12.37 -29.17 1.97
N VAL A 11 -13.27 -28.43 1.34
CA VAL A 11 -12.88 -27.53 0.25
C VAL A 11 -12.44 -26.23 0.92
N LEU A 12 -11.17 -26.13 1.31
CA LEU A 12 -10.58 -24.91 1.88
C LEU A 12 -10.71 -23.78 0.86
N ALA A 13 -11.69 -22.90 1.07
CA ALA A 13 -11.77 -21.63 0.36
C ALA A 13 -10.44 -20.89 0.58
N SER A 14 -9.66 -20.74 -0.49
CA SER A 14 -8.46 -19.91 -0.45
C SER A 14 -8.88 -18.50 -0.02
N PRO A 15 -8.27 -17.87 1.00
CA PRO A 15 -8.65 -16.53 1.38
C PRO A 15 -8.41 -15.59 0.19
N CYS A 16 -9.49 -14.97 -0.30
CA CYS A 16 -9.57 -14.22 -1.55
C CYS A 16 -9.06 -12.78 -1.40
N TRP A 17 -7.90 -12.60 -0.78
CA TRP A 17 -7.32 -11.28 -0.63
C TRP A 17 -6.65 -10.80 -1.94
N PRO A 18 -6.73 -9.49 -2.27
CA PRO A 18 -6.14 -8.90 -3.48
C PRO A 18 -4.65 -9.23 -3.66
N ARG A 19 -4.30 -9.87 -4.78
CA ARG A 19 -2.91 -10.20 -5.10
C ARG A 19 -2.25 -9.08 -5.92
N PRO A 20 -0.92 -8.90 -5.82
CA PRO A 20 -0.19 -8.01 -6.73
C PRO A 20 -0.58 -8.28 -8.19
N PRO A 21 -0.88 -7.23 -9.00
CA PRO A 21 -0.61 -5.81 -8.76
C PRO A 21 -1.71 -5.04 -8.00
N ALA A 22 -2.81 -5.69 -7.62
CA ALA A 22 -3.91 -5.05 -6.89
C ALA A 22 -3.50 -4.72 -5.44
N ALA A 23 -3.83 -3.51 -5.00
CA ALA A 23 -3.56 -3.08 -3.63
C ALA A 23 -4.51 -3.79 -2.65
N LEU A 24 -3.94 -4.25 -1.54
CA LEU A 24 -4.62 -4.80 -0.39
C LEU A 24 -4.92 -3.64 0.58
N PRO A 25 -6.19 -3.38 0.93
CA PRO A 25 -6.54 -2.38 1.94
C PRO A 25 -5.92 -2.71 3.30
N HIS A 26 -5.57 -1.69 4.07
CA HIS A 26 -5.00 -1.85 5.41
C HIS A 26 -5.84 -2.80 6.30
N ALA A 27 -7.16 -2.63 6.32
CA ALA A 27 -8.07 -3.45 7.14
C ALA A 27 -8.03 -4.96 6.83
N ARG A 28 -7.41 -5.37 5.73
CA ARG A 28 -7.27 -6.77 5.31
C ARG A 28 -5.83 -7.27 5.40
N LEU A 29 -4.92 -6.51 6.02
CA LEU A 29 -3.51 -6.90 6.18
C LEU A 29 -3.32 -8.10 7.10
N ASP A 30 -4.33 -8.57 7.80
CA ASP A 30 -4.34 -9.79 8.62
C ASP A 30 -4.63 -11.07 7.82
N GLU A 31 -5.27 -10.98 6.64
CA GLU A 31 -5.64 -12.13 5.81
C GLU A 31 -4.44 -12.87 5.17
N PRO A 32 -3.42 -12.18 4.60
CA PRO A 32 -2.28 -12.88 3.99
C PRO A 32 -1.41 -13.59 5.03
N ALA A 33 -0.85 -14.76 4.70
CA ALA A 33 0.15 -15.40 5.54
C ALA A 33 1.39 -14.49 5.74
N ASN A 34 2.11 -14.65 6.86
CA ASN A 34 3.38 -13.97 7.06
C ASN A 34 4.36 -14.32 5.92
N GLY A 35 5.10 -13.34 5.41
CA GLY A 35 5.99 -13.48 4.24
C GLY A 35 5.28 -13.42 2.87
N ALA A 36 3.94 -13.36 2.84
CA ALA A 36 3.18 -13.19 1.60
C ALA A 36 3.54 -11.88 0.91
N ARG A 37 3.57 -11.92 -0.42
CA ARG A 37 3.82 -10.74 -1.24
C ARG A 37 2.53 -9.98 -1.49
N VAL A 38 2.49 -8.73 -1.05
CA VAL A 38 1.32 -7.84 -1.10
C VAL A 38 1.65 -6.56 -1.87
N VAL A 39 0.62 -5.84 -2.27
CA VAL A 39 0.73 -4.43 -2.66
C VAL A 39 -0.08 -3.62 -1.66
N VAL A 40 0.46 -2.52 -1.17
CA VAL A 40 -0.28 -1.49 -0.44
C VAL A 40 -0.16 -0.18 -1.20
N ALA A 41 -1.18 0.67 -1.14
CA ALA A 41 -1.14 2.00 -1.68
C ALA A 41 -1.76 2.98 -0.69
N GLY A 42 -1.18 4.16 -0.55
CA GLY A 42 -1.68 5.13 0.42
C GLY A 42 -0.90 6.44 0.41
N LEU A 43 -1.50 7.45 1.04
CA LEU A 43 -0.88 8.76 1.25
C LEU A 43 0.28 8.62 2.23
N VAL A 44 1.39 9.30 1.97
CA VAL A 44 2.54 9.25 2.85
C VAL A 44 2.35 10.23 4.01
N LEU A 45 2.21 9.69 5.22
CA LEU A 45 2.10 10.51 6.44
C LEU A 45 3.46 10.88 7.01
N VAL A 46 4.30 9.87 7.21
CA VAL A 46 5.54 9.99 7.99
C VAL A 46 6.67 9.25 7.30
N ARG A 47 7.86 9.85 7.36
CA ARG A 47 9.12 9.21 6.98
C ARG A 47 10.10 9.33 8.15
N GLN A 48 10.60 8.21 8.61
CA GLN A 48 11.60 8.17 9.68
C GLN A 48 12.85 7.46 9.19
N ARG A 49 14.01 8.05 9.48
CA ARG A 49 15.31 7.44 9.24
C ARG A 49 16.13 7.51 10.54
N PRO A 50 15.91 6.57 11.48
CA PRO A 50 16.63 6.56 12.74
C PRO A 50 18.15 6.48 12.47
N GLY A 51 18.94 7.30 13.16
CA GLY A 51 20.40 7.35 12.97
C GLY A 51 21.09 6.02 13.26
N THR A 52 20.47 5.17 14.09
CA THR A 52 20.98 3.86 14.51
C THR A 52 20.59 2.70 13.58
N ALA A 53 19.63 2.90 12.67
CA ALA A 53 18.98 1.81 11.93
C ALA A 53 19.69 1.43 10.62
N LYS A 54 21.03 1.45 10.55
CA LYS A 54 21.86 0.99 9.39
C LYS A 54 21.35 1.46 7.99
N GLY A 55 20.76 2.65 7.90
CA GLY A 55 20.23 3.18 6.63
C GLY A 55 18.84 2.68 6.22
N VAL A 56 18.08 2.08 7.14
CA VAL A 56 16.66 1.77 6.98
C VAL A 56 15.82 3.03 7.06
N ILE A 57 14.79 3.10 6.23
CA ILE A 57 13.76 4.13 6.25
C ILE A 57 12.42 3.46 6.55
N PHE A 58 11.67 4.05 7.47
CA PHE A 58 10.29 3.69 7.76
C PHE A 58 9.37 4.71 7.09
N ILE A 59 8.36 4.23 6.39
CA ILE A 59 7.33 5.07 5.77
C ILE A 59 5.98 4.60 6.31
N THR A 60 5.16 5.53 6.79
CA THR A 60 3.77 5.26 7.15
C THR A 60 2.87 5.73 6.01
N LEU A 61 2.11 4.79 5.46
CA LEU A 61 1.10 5.04 4.44
C LEU A 61 -0.29 5.02 5.07
N GLU A 62 -1.21 5.86 4.61
CA GLU A 62 -2.62 5.86 5.02
C GLU A 62 -3.52 5.61 3.82
N ASP A 63 -4.47 4.70 3.99
CA ASP A 63 -5.67 4.57 3.16
C ASP A 63 -6.92 4.82 4.02
N GLU A 64 -8.10 4.80 3.42
CA GLU A 64 -9.36 5.03 4.13
C GLU A 64 -9.68 3.99 5.22
N THR A 65 -8.94 2.88 5.25
CA THR A 65 -9.14 1.77 6.19
C THR A 65 -8.08 1.72 7.30
N GLY A 66 -7.01 2.51 7.22
CA GLY A 66 -6.01 2.69 8.28
C GLY A 66 -4.58 2.89 7.78
N ILE A 67 -3.60 2.57 8.63
CA ILE A 67 -2.17 2.90 8.40
C ILE A 67 -1.28 1.68 8.14
N ALA A 68 -0.63 1.62 6.99
CA ALA A 68 0.36 0.59 6.66
C ALA A 68 1.79 1.07 6.95
N ASN A 69 2.55 0.28 7.73
CA ASN A 69 3.96 0.56 7.99
C ASN A 69 4.84 -0.12 6.95
N VAL A 70 5.64 0.65 6.22
CA VAL A 70 6.54 0.17 5.19
C VAL A 70 7.99 0.32 5.64
N ILE A 71 8.78 -0.74 5.47
CA ILE A 71 10.21 -0.75 5.75
C ILE A 71 10.97 -0.76 4.42
N VAL A 72 11.82 0.24 4.23
CA VAL A 72 12.65 0.43 3.04
C VAL A 72 14.12 0.29 3.41
N TRP A 73 14.74 -0.80 2.95
CA TRP A 73 16.17 -1.02 3.14
C TRP A 73 17.00 -0.08 2.26
N ARG A 74 18.24 0.20 2.71
CA ARG A 74 19.17 1.12 2.06
C ARG A 74 19.29 0.92 0.55
N ALA A 75 19.52 -0.31 0.09
CA ALA A 75 19.69 -0.62 -1.32
C ALA A 75 18.42 -0.28 -2.15
N LEU A 76 17.24 -0.50 -1.57
CA LEU A 76 15.99 -0.17 -2.23
C LEU A 76 15.74 1.35 -2.23
N TYR A 77 16.06 2.02 -1.12
CA TYR A 77 16.02 3.48 -1.06
C TYR A 77 16.93 4.12 -2.11
N GLU A 78 18.16 3.64 -2.27
CA GLU A 78 19.10 4.16 -3.27
C GLU A 78 18.53 4.01 -4.69
N ARG A 79 17.84 2.90 -4.97
CA ARG A 79 17.15 2.67 -6.26
C ARG A 79 15.92 3.55 -6.47
N TYR A 80 15.10 3.74 -5.44
CA TYR A 80 13.81 4.44 -5.52
C TYR A 80 13.84 5.82 -4.83
N ARG A 81 15.01 6.46 -4.79
CA ARG A 81 15.29 7.65 -3.97
C ARG A 81 14.27 8.77 -4.16
N ARG A 82 13.89 9.07 -5.41
CA ARG A 82 12.93 10.13 -5.73
C ARG A 82 11.56 9.85 -5.12
N ALA A 83 11.02 8.64 -5.32
CA ALA A 83 9.74 8.24 -4.77
C ALA A 83 9.75 8.24 -3.24
N VAL A 84 10.81 7.69 -2.63
CA VAL A 84 10.94 7.60 -1.17
C VAL A 84 11.03 8.98 -0.52
N ILE A 85 11.74 9.94 -1.12
CA ILE A 85 11.87 11.29 -0.54
C ILE A 85 10.62 12.14 -0.80
N GLY A 86 10.12 12.16 -2.04
CA GLY A 86 9.17 13.18 -2.49
C GLY A 86 7.75 12.70 -2.75
N GLY A 87 7.49 11.39 -2.86
CA GLY A 87 6.17 10.90 -3.26
C GLY A 87 5.10 11.14 -2.20
N ARG A 88 4.02 11.84 -2.53
CA ARG A 88 2.89 12.09 -1.62
C ARG A 88 1.91 10.93 -1.56
N LEU A 89 1.81 10.17 -2.65
CA LEU A 89 1.01 8.95 -2.78
C LEU A 89 1.92 7.86 -3.31
N LEU A 90 2.03 6.73 -2.59
CA LEU A 90 2.92 5.64 -2.99
C LEU A 90 2.14 4.35 -3.18
N ARG A 91 2.53 3.57 -4.21
CA ARG A 91 2.22 2.14 -4.30
C ARG A 91 3.48 1.34 -3.97
N VAL A 92 3.38 0.47 -2.98
CA VAL A 92 4.49 -0.36 -2.51
C VAL A 92 4.13 -1.82 -2.71
N THR A 93 4.92 -2.52 -3.54
CA THR A 93 4.93 -3.98 -3.54
C THR A 93 5.98 -4.46 -2.55
N GLY A 94 5.62 -5.40 -1.68
CA GLY A 94 6.54 -5.90 -0.66
C GLY A 94 6.09 -7.20 -0.03
N ARG A 95 6.83 -7.64 0.98
CA ARG A 95 6.50 -8.82 1.78
C ARG A 95 5.97 -8.42 3.14
N LEU A 96 4.89 -9.05 3.53
CA LEU A 96 4.32 -8.86 4.85
C LEU A 96 5.21 -9.50 5.91
N GLN A 97 5.52 -8.78 6.97
CA GLN A 97 6.18 -9.28 8.18
C GLN A 97 5.35 -8.89 9.38
N ARG A 98 5.04 -9.86 10.24
CA ARG A 98 4.34 -9.62 11.50
C ARG A 98 5.29 -9.85 12.66
N GLU A 99 5.42 -8.84 13.51
CA GLU A 99 6.21 -8.90 14.74
C GLU A 99 5.39 -8.27 15.85
N SER A 100 5.24 -8.97 16.98
CA SER A 100 4.49 -8.49 18.16
C SER A 100 3.08 -7.97 17.85
N GLY A 101 2.39 -8.60 16.89
CA GLY A 101 1.03 -8.22 16.48
C GLY A 101 0.94 -7.05 15.50
N VAL A 102 2.07 -6.42 15.13
CA VAL A 102 2.11 -5.31 14.17
C VAL A 102 2.53 -5.83 12.80
N ALA A 103 1.81 -5.43 11.75
CA ALA A 103 2.14 -5.73 10.37
C ALA A 103 3.05 -4.66 9.75
N HIS A 104 4.14 -5.11 9.14
CA HIS A 104 5.07 -4.31 8.35
C HIS A 104 5.14 -4.85 6.92
N VAL A 105 5.25 -3.97 5.94
CA VAL A 105 5.51 -4.33 4.55
C VAL A 105 6.97 -4.04 4.24
N ILE A 106 7.77 -5.08 4.08
CA ILE A 106 9.16 -4.97 3.62
C ILE A 106 9.12 -4.68 2.12
N ALA A 107 9.49 -3.47 1.73
CA ALA A 107 9.38 -3.02 0.36
C ALA A 107 10.32 -3.82 -0.58
N GLU A 108 9.82 -4.09 -1.78
CA GLU A 108 10.57 -4.68 -2.90
C GLU A 108 10.50 -3.81 -4.17
N LYS A 109 9.40 -3.07 -4.35
CA LYS A 109 9.19 -2.10 -5.43
C LYS A 109 8.37 -0.93 -4.90
N ILE A 110 8.76 0.29 -5.27
CA ILE A 110 8.06 1.53 -4.88
C ILE A 110 7.74 2.31 -6.15
N GLU A 111 6.50 2.74 -6.26
CA GLU A 111 5.99 3.56 -7.37
C GLU A 111 5.39 4.84 -6.79
N ASP A 112 5.79 5.97 -7.37
CA ASP A 112 5.23 7.27 -7.03
C ASP A 112 3.97 7.51 -7.83
N LEU A 113 2.84 7.58 -7.13
CA LEU A 113 1.52 7.85 -7.68
C LEU A 113 1.09 9.30 -7.45
N SER A 114 1.98 10.17 -6.97
CA SER A 114 1.70 11.60 -6.78
C SER A 114 1.08 12.30 -7.99
N PRO A 115 1.42 11.96 -9.25
CA PRO A 115 0.73 12.56 -10.41
C PRO A 115 -0.79 12.37 -10.39
N LEU A 116 -1.31 11.27 -9.82
CA LEU A 116 -2.75 11.05 -9.69
C LEU A 116 -3.42 12.07 -8.75
N LEU A 117 -2.67 12.59 -7.77
CA LEU A 117 -3.19 13.66 -6.91
C LEU A 117 -3.25 14.99 -7.65
N ASP A 118 -2.33 15.24 -8.59
CA ASP A 118 -2.33 16.46 -9.38
C ASP A 118 -3.50 16.49 -10.37
N GLU A 119 -3.94 15.33 -10.86
CA GLU A 119 -5.16 15.18 -11.66
C GLU A 119 -6.41 15.63 -10.89
N LEU A 120 -6.50 15.37 -9.57
CA LEU A 120 -7.64 15.81 -8.74
C LEU A 120 -7.72 17.34 -8.58
N LEU A 121 -6.59 18.03 -8.72
CA LEU A 121 -6.51 19.50 -8.65
C LEU A 121 -6.80 20.16 -9.98
N THR A 122 -6.83 19.39 -11.08
CA THR A 122 -7.22 19.89 -12.38
C THR A 122 -8.74 20.02 -12.38
N PRO A 123 -9.31 21.24 -12.51
CA PRO A 123 -10.75 21.37 -12.61
C PRO A 123 -11.23 20.48 -13.74
N PRO A 124 -12.33 19.72 -13.56
CA PRO A 124 -12.96 19.11 -14.70
C PRO A 124 -13.24 20.23 -15.71
N GLU A 125 -12.93 20.01 -16.97
CA GLU A 125 -13.41 20.87 -18.04
C GLU A 125 -14.94 20.75 -18.00
N ASP A 126 -15.61 21.65 -17.27
CA ASP A 126 -17.06 21.71 -17.26
C ASP A 126 -17.47 22.54 -18.47
N PRO A 127 -18.00 21.94 -19.55
CA PRO A 127 -18.40 22.67 -20.74
C PRO A 127 -19.55 23.66 -20.49
N ARG A 128 -20.13 23.67 -19.28
CA ARG A 128 -21.17 24.63 -18.86
C ARG A 128 -20.61 25.81 -18.06
N LEU A 129 -19.35 25.77 -17.63
CA LEU A 129 -18.73 26.92 -16.98
C LEU A 129 -18.27 27.91 -18.06
N PRO A 130 -18.64 29.21 -17.95
CA PRO A 130 -18.14 30.21 -18.88
C PRO A 130 -16.61 30.26 -18.76
N SER A 131 -15.93 30.35 -19.90
CA SER A 131 -14.48 30.53 -19.93
C SER A 131 -14.10 31.73 -19.07
N PRO A 132 -13.04 31.65 -18.25
CA PRO A 132 -12.58 32.79 -17.46
C PRO A 132 -12.29 33.95 -18.42
N GLN A 133 -13.20 34.93 -18.48
CA GLN A 133 -12.97 36.12 -19.28
C GLN A 133 -11.85 36.89 -18.60
N GLU A 134 -10.72 37.05 -19.31
CA GLU A 134 -9.61 37.90 -18.90
C GLU A 134 -10.16 39.29 -18.54
N SER A 135 -10.27 39.56 -17.23
CA SER A 135 -10.59 40.89 -16.73
C SER A 135 -9.39 41.79 -17.03
N ARG A 136 -9.54 42.61 -18.07
CA ARG A 136 -8.69 43.77 -18.34
C ARG A 136 -8.64 44.74 -17.17
#